data_AF-A0A7W1CGY9-F1
#
_entry.id   AF-A0A7W1CGY9-F1
#
_cell.length_a   1.000
_cell.length_b   1.000
_cell.length_c   1.000
_cell.angle_alpha   90.00
_cell.angle_beta   90.00
_cell.angle_gamma   90.00
#
_symmetry.space_group_name_H-M   'P 1'
#
loop_
_entity.id
_entity.type
_entity.pdbx_description
1 polymer ?
#
loop_
_entity_poly.entity_id
_entity_poly.type
_entity_poly.pdbx_seq_one_letter_code
_entity_poly.pdbx_strand_id
1 'polypeptide(L)'
;MSKDVLNGSRGEDFKKQQEMVVELSQNANDNWEVPTALEAAVSILTHQIRSGESLFSNPPTYTRCLDVFENCQVVVGGFVPSGLSVDSCYDQNDIGVAVLRKFRPLVIG
;
A
#
# COMPACT_ATOMS: atom_id res chain seq x y z
N MET A 1 -1.55 8.14 -0.12
CA MET A 1 -0.69 6.96 0.10
C MET A 1 0.77 7.40 0.08
N SER A 2 1.68 6.66 0.72
CA SER A 2 3.11 6.85 0.53
C SER A 2 3.48 6.71 -0.95
N LYS A 3 4.57 7.37 -1.36
CA LYS A 3 5.01 7.36 -2.78
C LYS A 3 5.53 6.00 -3.23
N ASP A 4 6.12 5.26 -2.30
CA ASP A 4 6.59 3.90 -2.47
C ASP A 4 6.21 3.07 -1.22
N VAL A 5 6.45 1.76 -1.29
CA VAL A 5 6.38 0.87 -0.13
C VAL A 5 7.43 1.26 0.92
N LEU A 6 7.21 0.89 2.17
CA LEU A 6 8.15 1.16 3.25
C LEU A 6 9.51 0.52 2.96
N ASN A 7 10.58 1.25 3.26
CA ASN A 7 11.95 0.75 3.09
C ASN A 7 12.14 -0.55 3.89
N GLY A 8 12.67 -1.58 3.22
CA GLY A 8 12.88 -2.89 3.81
C GLY A 8 11.61 -3.76 3.95
N SER A 9 10.44 -3.30 3.50
CA SER A 9 9.20 -4.11 3.59
C SER A 9 9.06 -5.17 2.51
N ARG A 10 9.83 -5.07 1.41
CA ARG A 10 9.79 -6.04 0.30
C ARG A 10 10.31 -7.40 0.76
N GLY A 11 9.68 -8.49 0.33
CA GLY A 11 10.09 -9.85 0.69
C GLY A 11 9.68 -10.29 2.10
N GLU A 12 9.22 -9.37 2.95
CA GLU A 12 8.79 -9.69 4.30
C GLU A 12 7.39 -10.33 4.32
N ASP A 13 7.12 -11.12 5.37
CA ASP A 13 5.77 -11.64 5.60
C ASP A 13 4.80 -10.50 5.97
N PHE A 14 3.50 -10.73 5.77
CA PHE A 14 2.51 -9.67 5.96
C PHE A 14 2.42 -9.20 7.42
N LYS A 15 2.63 -10.10 8.38
CA LYS A 15 2.62 -9.75 9.80
C LYS A 15 3.77 -8.79 10.10
N LYS A 16 4.96 -9.06 9.57
CA LYS A 16 6.13 -8.19 9.72
C LYS A 16 5.89 -6.82 9.08
N GLN A 17 5.28 -6.80 7.90
CA GLN A 17 4.89 -5.55 7.24
C GLN A 17 3.89 -4.73 8.07
N GLN A 18 2.91 -5.38 8.71
CA GLN A 18 1.98 -4.71 9.63
C GLN A 18 2.71 -4.12 10.86
N GLU A 19 3.66 -4.86 11.44
CA GLU A 19 4.50 -4.36 12.54
C GLU A 19 5.28 -3.10 12.14
N MET A 20 5.85 -3.07 10.93
CA MET A 20 6.57 -1.89 10.41
C MET A 20 5.65 -0.66 10.27
N VAL A 21 4.39 -0.86 9.87
CA VAL A 21 3.40 0.23 9.77
C VAL A 21 3.04 0.76 11.17
N VAL A 22 2.89 -0.12 12.16
CA VAL A 22 2.65 0.28 13.55
C VAL A 22 3.84 1.05 14.11
N GLU A 23 5.06 0.58 13.89
CA GLU A 23 6.29 1.26 14.30
C GLU A 23 6.40 2.65 13.64
N LEU A 24 6.09 2.76 12.34
CA LEU A 24 6.05 4.05 11.65
C LEU A 24 5.05 5.02 12.29
N SER A 25 3.84 4.56 12.61
CA SER A 25 2.82 5.36 13.28
C SER A 25 3.28 5.89 14.64
N GLN A 26 3.94 5.04 15.43
CA GLN A 26 4.50 5.41 16.73
C GLN A 26 5.62 6.44 16.58
N ASN A 27 6.57 6.20 15.68
CA ASN A 27 7.73 7.06 15.48
C ASN A 27 7.36 8.43 14.89
N ALA A 28 6.40 8.47 13.97
CA ALA A 28 5.93 9.70 13.37
C ALA A 28 4.91 10.46 14.23
N ASN A 29 4.41 9.85 15.32
CA ASN A 29 3.24 10.32 16.07
C ASN A 29 2.06 10.67 15.14
N ASP A 30 1.81 9.79 14.17
CA ASP A 30 0.84 10.00 13.09
C ASP A 30 0.08 8.69 12.84
N ASN A 31 -1.13 8.77 12.30
CA ASN A 31 -1.97 7.58 12.11
C ASN A 31 -1.78 6.99 10.71
N TRP A 32 -0.78 6.12 10.56
CA TRP A 32 -0.53 5.34 9.35
C TRP A 32 -1.16 3.95 9.45
N GLU A 33 -1.81 3.53 8.38
CA GLU A 33 -2.46 2.22 8.28
C GLU A 33 -2.14 1.55 6.94
N VAL A 34 -2.24 0.21 6.93
CA VAL A 34 -2.21 -0.59 5.71
C VAL A 34 -3.50 -0.30 4.92
N PRO A 35 -3.42 -0.04 3.60
CA PRO A 35 -4.60 0.26 2.79
C PRO A 35 -5.50 -0.96 2.59
N THR A 36 -6.79 -0.73 2.34
CA THR A 36 -7.60 -1.73 1.61
C THR A 36 -7.26 -1.68 0.11
N ALA A 37 -7.66 -2.71 -0.64
CA ALA A 37 -7.45 -2.80 -2.08
C ALA A 37 -8.12 -1.63 -2.81
N LEU A 38 -9.34 -1.27 -2.41
CA LEU A 38 -10.04 -0.12 -2.96
C LEU A 38 -9.31 1.19 -2.68
N GLU A 39 -8.84 1.39 -1.44
CA GLU A 39 -8.12 2.61 -1.06
C GLU A 39 -6.78 2.74 -1.79
N ALA A 40 -6.05 1.63 -1.94
CA ALA A 40 -4.83 1.57 -2.74
C ALA A 40 -5.11 1.91 -4.20
N ALA A 41 -6.10 1.25 -4.81
CA ALA A 41 -6.45 1.46 -6.22
C ALA A 41 -6.86 2.90 -6.51
N VAL A 42 -7.77 3.45 -5.69
CA VAL A 42 -8.20 4.85 -5.82
C VAL A 42 -7.02 5.80 -5.63
N SER A 43 -6.15 5.55 -4.65
CA SER A 43 -4.98 6.39 -4.39
C SER A 43 -3.99 6.41 -5.56
N ILE A 44 -3.66 5.24 -6.14
CA ILE A 44 -2.73 5.11 -7.26
C ILE A 44 -3.30 5.81 -8.50
N LEU A 45 -4.54 5.49 -8.86
CA LEU A 45 -5.21 6.07 -10.03
C LEU A 45 -5.36 7.58 -9.89
N THR A 46 -5.79 8.06 -8.72
CA THR A 46 -5.95 9.50 -8.47
C THR A 46 -4.61 10.22 -8.53
N HIS A 47 -3.52 9.62 -8.03
CA HIS A 47 -2.19 10.20 -8.12
C HIS A 47 -1.77 10.33 -9.59
N GLN A 48 -1.84 9.23 -10.36
CA GLN A 48 -1.50 9.22 -11.78
C GLN A 48 -2.27 10.27 -12.59
N ILE A 49 -3.59 10.39 -12.36
CA ILE A 49 -4.44 11.36 -13.06
C ILE A 49 -4.01 12.80 -12.73
N ARG A 50 -3.59 13.06 -11.49
CA ARG A 50 -3.26 14.40 -11.02
C ARG A 50 -1.84 14.84 -11.36
N SER A 51 -0.86 13.95 -11.27
CA SER A 51 0.57 14.28 -11.44
C SER A 51 1.15 13.77 -12.76
N GLY A 52 0.53 12.78 -13.40
CA GLY A 52 1.14 12.01 -14.48
C GLY A 52 2.22 11.02 -14.01
N GLU A 53 2.50 10.98 -12.70
CA GLU A 53 3.51 10.09 -12.10
C GLU A 53 2.89 8.77 -11.66
N SER A 54 3.58 7.66 -11.94
CA SER A 54 3.20 6.35 -11.40
C SER A 54 3.80 6.16 -10.02
N LEU A 55 2.96 5.81 -9.04
CA LEU A 55 3.45 5.23 -7.80
C LEU A 55 4.13 3.88 -8.11
N PHE A 56 5.10 3.48 -7.28
CA PHE A 56 5.79 2.18 -7.41
C PHE A 56 6.57 1.99 -8.72
N SER A 57 7.21 3.05 -9.21
CA SER A 57 7.61 3.17 -10.61
C SER A 57 8.81 2.30 -11.02
N ASN A 58 9.71 1.90 -10.10
CA ASN A 58 10.80 0.98 -10.44
C ASN A 58 11.51 0.38 -9.19
N PRO A 59 11.65 -0.96 -9.06
CA PRO A 59 11.03 -2.00 -9.89
C PRO A 59 9.49 -1.99 -9.74
N PRO A 60 8.73 -2.60 -10.68
CA PRO A 60 7.28 -2.75 -10.54
C PRO A 60 6.95 -3.35 -9.17
N THR A 61 6.46 -2.52 -8.26
CA THR A 61 6.22 -2.91 -6.87
C THR A 61 4.72 -2.94 -6.61
N TYR A 62 4.32 -3.88 -5.75
CA TYR A 62 2.95 -4.00 -5.28
C TYR A 62 2.90 -3.67 -3.79
N THR A 63 1.83 -3.00 -3.36
CA THR A 63 1.49 -2.91 -1.95
C THR A 63 0.54 -4.05 -1.58
N ARG A 64 0.82 -4.75 -0.49
CA ARG A 64 -0.20 -5.57 0.17
C ARG A 64 -1.28 -4.70 0.78
N CYS A 65 -2.49 -5.22 0.75
CA CYS A 65 -3.68 -4.62 1.32
C CYS A 65 -4.21 -5.50 2.47
N LEU A 66 -5.16 -4.96 3.25
CA LEU A 66 -5.83 -5.69 4.33
C LEU A 66 -6.79 -6.78 3.83
N ASP A 67 -7.24 -6.67 2.58
CA ASP A 67 -8.20 -7.60 1.97
C ASP A 67 -7.57 -8.97 1.73
N VAL A 68 -8.33 -10.02 1.99
CA VAL A 68 -7.90 -11.42 1.80
C VAL A 68 -8.78 -12.09 0.75
N PHE A 69 -8.14 -12.73 -0.24
CA PHE A 69 -8.77 -13.55 -1.25
C PHE A 69 -8.05 -14.90 -1.34
N GLU A 70 -8.79 -16.01 -1.28
CA GLU A 70 -8.24 -17.37 -1.31
C GLU A 70 -7.07 -17.62 -0.33
N ASN A 71 -7.18 -17.08 0.90
CA ASN A 71 -6.17 -17.13 1.97
C ASN A 71 -4.86 -16.35 1.69
N CYS A 72 -4.83 -15.53 0.63
CA CYS A 72 -3.72 -14.64 0.32
C CYS A 72 -4.14 -13.19 0.51
N GLN A 73 -3.19 -12.33 0.91
CA GLN A 73 -3.43 -10.88 0.91
C GLN A 73 -3.55 -10.39 -0.53
N VAL A 74 -4.54 -9.54 -0.77
CA VAL A 74 -4.67 -8.82 -2.04
C VAL A 74 -3.51 -7.85 -2.17
N VAL A 75 -2.98 -7.76 -3.39
CA VAL A 75 -1.91 -6.83 -3.75
C VAL A 75 -2.38 -5.90 -4.84
N VAL A 76 -1.98 -4.63 -4.75
CA VAL A 76 -2.34 -3.60 -5.72
C VAL A 76 -1.08 -2.87 -6.15
N GLY A 77 -0.88 -2.72 -7.45
CA GLY A 77 0.33 -2.10 -7.99
C GLY A 77 0.52 -2.39 -9.46
N GLY A 78 1.78 -2.44 -9.89
CA GLY A 78 2.13 -2.77 -11.28
C GLY A 78 1.45 -1.87 -12.30
N PHE A 79 1.36 -0.56 -12.01
CA PHE A 79 0.69 0.37 -12.91
C PHE A 79 1.51 0.56 -14.19
N VAL A 80 0.98 0.06 -15.30
CA VAL A 80 1.60 0.04 -16.64
C VAL A 80 0.62 0.64 -17.64
N PRO A 81 0.98 0.85 -18.93
CA PRO A 81 0.03 1.40 -19.91
C PRO A 81 -1.28 0.60 -20.07
N SER A 82 -1.31 -0.68 -19.71
CA SER A 82 -2.54 -1.50 -19.68
C SER A 82 -3.40 -1.29 -18.43
N GLY A 83 -2.97 -0.46 -17.48
CA GLY A 83 -3.73 -0.07 -16.29
C GLY A 83 -3.12 -0.54 -14.98
N LEU A 84 -3.97 -0.62 -13.97
CA LEU A 84 -3.62 -1.03 -12.60
C LEU A 84 -3.84 -2.53 -12.42
N SER A 85 -2.86 -3.21 -11.82
CA SER A 85 -2.98 -4.63 -11.47
C SER A 85 -3.53 -4.80 -10.06
N VAL A 86 -4.49 -5.71 -9.91
CA VAL A 86 -5.02 -6.19 -8.62
C VAL A 86 -4.95 -7.71 -8.65
N ASP A 87 -4.23 -8.31 -7.72
CA ASP A 87 -3.96 -9.74 -7.71
C ASP A 87 -3.93 -10.30 -6.27
N SER A 88 -3.76 -11.62 -6.14
CA SER A 88 -3.57 -12.33 -4.87
C SER A 88 -2.54 -13.46 -5.06
N CYS A 89 -1.92 -13.92 -3.98
CA CYS A 89 -0.92 -15.01 -4.02
C CYS A 89 0.30 -14.71 -4.93
N TYR A 90 0.76 -13.46 -4.93
CA TYR A 90 1.86 -12.97 -5.77
C TYR A 90 3.25 -13.26 -5.14
N ASP A 91 4.33 -13.25 -5.94
CA ASP A 91 5.72 -13.53 -5.48
C ASP A 91 6.23 -12.47 -4.48
N GLN A 92 6.86 -12.90 -3.40
CA GLN A 92 7.22 -12.08 -2.23
C GLN A 92 8.22 -10.95 -2.55
N ASN A 93 9.12 -11.14 -3.52
CA ASN A 93 10.24 -10.23 -3.74
C ASN A 93 9.82 -8.83 -4.21
N ASP A 94 8.72 -8.71 -4.96
CA ASP A 94 8.21 -7.44 -5.49
C ASP A 94 7.07 -6.84 -4.65
N ILE A 95 6.79 -7.43 -3.49
CA ILE A 95 5.66 -7.06 -2.63
C ILE A 95 6.15 -6.41 -1.35
N GLY A 96 5.83 -5.13 -1.17
CA GLY A 96 6.00 -4.42 0.08
C GLY A 96 4.66 -3.98 0.68
N VAL A 97 4.72 -3.04 1.62
CA VAL A 97 3.54 -2.35 2.15
C VAL A 97 3.69 -0.84 1.99
N ALA A 98 2.75 -0.20 1.32
CA ALA A 98 2.57 1.23 1.30
C ALA A 98 1.60 1.63 2.41
N VAL A 99 1.65 2.89 2.84
CA VAL A 99 0.83 3.37 3.96
C VAL A 99 -0.13 4.47 3.55
N LEU A 100 -1.29 4.50 4.20
CA LEU A 100 -2.25 5.58 4.12
C LEU A 100 -2.34 6.31 5.46
N ARG A 101 -2.32 7.65 5.40
CA ARG A 101 -2.62 8.47 6.58
C ARG A 101 -4.12 8.49 6.78
N LYS A 102 -4.58 8.12 7.96
CA LYS A 102 -6.00 8.10 8.31
C LYS A 102 -6.31 9.26 9.23
N PHE A 103 -7.18 10.14 8.77
CA PHE A 103 -7.67 11.24 9.60
C PHE A 103 -8.72 10.68 10.56
N ARG A 104 -8.53 10.88 11.86
CA ARG A 104 -9.59 10.60 12.83
C ARG A 104 -10.71 11.62 12.59
N PRO A 105 -12.00 11.21 12.61
CA PRO A 105 -13.10 12.16 12.62
C PRO A 105 -12.91 13.12 13.80
N LEU A 106 -13.08 14.42 13.57
CA LEU A 106 -13.20 15.35 14.68
C LEU A 106 -14.45 14.95 15.46
N VAL A 107 -14.28 14.47 16.69
CA VAL A 107 -15.39 14.37 17.64
C VAL A 107 -15.65 15.80 18.11
N ILE A 108 -16.65 16.45 17.51
CA ILE A 108 -17.15 17.72 18.00
C ILE A 108 -18.08 17.37 19.17
N GLY A 109 -17.56 17.49 20.40
CA GLY A 109 -18.32 17.34 21.64
C GLY A 109 -19.06 18.61 22.03
#